data_AF-A0A3G9IRG5-F1
#
_entry.id   AF-A0A3G9IRG5-F1
#
_cell.length_a   1.000
_cell.length_b   1.000
_cell.length_c   1.000
_cell.angle_alpha   90.00
_cell.angle_beta   90.00
_cell.angle_gamma   90.00
#
_symmetry.space_group_name_H-M   'P 1'
#
loop_
_entity.id
_entity.type
_entity.pdbx_description
1 polymer ?
#
loop_
_entity_poly.entity_id
_entity_poly.type
_entity_poly.pdbx_seq_one_letter_code
_entity_poly.pdbx_strand_id
1 'polypeptide(L)'
;MSAPLGRVPEDIHVSDEQVELPPGVDHRLWIRTSECESPDYLFGNPHTFRGRMHAYCPHGDLNFAVSMCEVTESSIEAKYWIAGYLHGSELRRPKEGPADDAWKADRDAFHVTGDWPH
;
A
#
# COMPACT_ATOMS: atom_id res chain seq x y z
N MET A 1 12.85 -22.20 49.39
CA MET A 1 13.83 -21.79 48.37
C MET A 1 13.06 -21.59 47.07
N SER A 2 12.72 -20.35 46.72
CA SER A 2 12.02 -20.00 45.48
C SER A 2 12.97 -19.22 44.59
N ALA A 3 13.11 -19.66 43.33
CA ALA A 3 13.91 -19.01 42.30
C ALA A 3 13.32 -17.64 41.91
N PRO A 4 14.14 -16.67 41.46
CA PRO A 4 13.62 -15.42 40.95
C PRO A 4 13.06 -15.62 39.53
N LEU A 5 11.90 -15.03 39.26
CA LEU A 5 11.29 -14.95 37.95
C LEU A 5 12.22 -14.15 37.02
N GLY A 6 12.55 -14.74 35.87
CA GLY A 6 13.39 -14.13 34.85
C GLY A 6 12.80 -12.81 34.34
N ARG A 7 13.68 -11.84 34.16
CA ARG A 7 13.41 -10.55 33.51
C ARG A 7 12.92 -10.83 32.09
N VAL A 8 11.70 -10.42 31.76
CA VAL A 8 11.22 -10.34 30.37
C VAL A 8 12.11 -9.30 29.67
N PRO A 9 12.71 -9.57 28.50
CA PRO A 9 13.49 -8.56 27.80
C PRO A 9 12.57 -7.39 27.44
N GLU A 10 12.91 -6.22 27.94
CA GLU A 10 12.24 -4.95 27.66
C GLU A 10 12.33 -4.67 26.15
N ASP A 11 11.14 -4.53 25.57
CA ASP A 11 10.79 -3.83 24.34
C ASP A 11 11.96 -3.22 23.55
N ILE A 12 12.14 -3.73 22.33
CA ILE A 12 12.94 -3.07 21.29
C ILE A 12 12.32 -1.70 21.05
N HIS A 13 12.91 -0.65 21.63
CA HIS A 13 12.69 0.73 21.21
C HIS A 13 13.21 0.85 19.78
N VAL A 14 12.32 0.66 18.80
CA VAL A 14 12.51 1.22 17.47
C VAL A 14 12.48 2.72 17.69
N SER A 15 13.62 3.38 17.52
CA SER A 15 13.71 4.83 17.61
C SER A 15 12.84 5.44 16.51
N ASP A 16 11.68 5.97 16.90
CA ASP A 16 10.85 6.87 16.11
C ASP A 16 11.67 8.13 15.79
N GLU A 17 12.50 8.09 14.76
CA GLU A 17 12.76 9.32 14.01
C GLU A 17 11.42 9.72 13.40
N GLN A 18 10.73 10.64 14.06
CA GLN A 18 9.47 11.20 13.57
C GLN A 18 9.76 11.99 12.30
N VAL A 19 9.58 11.34 11.15
CA VAL A 19 9.60 12.01 9.84
C VAL A 19 8.49 13.06 9.84
N GLU A 20 8.84 14.32 9.61
CA GLU A 20 7.85 15.39 9.44
C GLU A 20 7.16 15.21 8.08
N LEU A 21 5.87 14.87 8.12
CA LEU A 21 5.09 14.59 6.91
C LEU A 21 4.18 15.76 6.54
N PRO A 22 3.92 15.97 5.24
CA PRO A 22 2.95 16.97 4.79
C PRO A 22 1.55 16.74 5.37
N PRO A 23 0.72 17.79 5.51
CA PRO A 23 -0.66 17.64 5.93
C PRO A 23 -1.45 16.67 5.05
N GLY A 24 -2.16 15.73 5.69
CA GLY A 24 -2.95 14.71 4.99
C GLY A 24 -2.20 13.44 4.63
N VAL A 25 -0.88 13.38 4.90
CA VAL A 25 -0.08 12.15 4.79
C VAL A 25 -0.01 11.48 6.17
N ASP A 26 -0.45 10.22 6.26
CA ASP A 26 -0.45 9.46 7.50
C ASP A 26 0.75 8.50 7.53
N HIS A 27 1.61 8.63 8.55
CA HIS A 27 2.80 7.79 8.70
C HIS A 27 2.48 6.29 8.81
N ARG A 28 1.25 5.94 9.22
CA ARG A 28 0.82 4.55 9.32
C ARG A 28 0.57 3.92 7.97
N LEU A 29 0.37 4.70 6.91
CA LEU A 29 0.16 4.20 5.55
C LEU A 29 1.47 4.03 4.79
N TRP A 30 2.50 3.50 5.46
CA TRP A 30 3.81 3.33 4.85
C TRP A 30 3.87 2.11 3.92
N ILE A 31 4.63 2.27 2.85
CA ILE A 31 4.98 1.24 1.87
C ILE A 31 6.49 1.29 1.58
N ARG A 32 7.02 0.23 0.99
CA ARG A 32 8.33 0.23 0.33
C ARG A 32 8.18 -0.11 -1.14
N THR A 33 8.98 0.55 -1.95
CA THR A 33 9.16 0.28 -3.38
C THR A 33 10.62 -0.08 -3.63
N SER A 34 10.96 -0.53 -4.84
CA SER A 34 12.37 -0.75 -5.21
C SER A 34 13.15 0.55 -5.45
N GLU A 35 12.48 1.70 -5.51
CA GLU A 35 13.09 2.99 -5.88
C GLU A 35 13.61 3.78 -4.69
N CYS A 36 13.11 3.49 -3.47
CA CYS A 36 13.52 4.19 -2.25
C CYS A 36 13.92 3.22 -1.12
N GLU A 37 15.05 3.50 -0.46
CA GLU A 37 15.50 2.74 0.72
C GLU A 37 14.73 3.12 2.00
N SER A 38 14.03 4.25 1.99
CA SER A 38 13.15 4.71 3.06
C SER A 38 11.69 4.40 2.74
N PRO A 39 10.80 4.32 3.75
CA PRO A 39 9.38 4.16 3.49
C PRO A 39 8.79 5.37 2.76
N ASP A 40 7.90 5.09 1.81
CA ASP A 40 7.01 6.07 1.18
C ASP A 40 5.61 5.96 1.81
N TYR A 41 4.75 6.98 1.64
CA TYR A 41 3.46 7.03 2.33
C TYR A 41 2.30 7.23 1.36
N LEU A 42 1.31 6.34 1.42
CA LEU A 42 0.09 6.44 0.60
C LEU A 42 -0.80 7.57 1.10
N PHE A 43 -1.37 8.35 0.17
CA PHE A 43 -2.26 9.45 0.56
C PHE A 43 -3.39 9.76 -0.43
N GLY A 44 -3.51 9.08 -1.58
CA GLY A 44 -4.65 9.36 -2.47
C GLY A 44 -4.64 8.72 -3.85
N ASN A 45 -5.40 9.35 -4.75
CA ASN A 45 -5.57 8.93 -6.15
C ASN A 45 -4.86 9.93 -7.09
N PRO A 46 -3.95 9.50 -7.96
CA PRO A 46 -3.23 10.39 -8.87
C PRO A 46 -4.09 10.85 -10.07
N HIS A 47 -5.28 10.29 -10.26
CA HIS A 47 -6.23 10.57 -11.35
C HIS A 47 -5.69 10.36 -12.77
N THR A 48 -4.53 9.69 -12.91
CA THR A 48 -3.88 9.41 -14.20
C THR A 48 -4.23 8.03 -14.76
N PHE A 49 -4.06 6.98 -13.96
CA PHE A 49 -4.32 5.60 -14.33
C PHE A 49 -5.14 4.90 -13.24
N ARG A 50 -6.11 4.08 -13.65
CA ARG A 50 -6.90 3.27 -12.71
C ARG A 50 -5.99 2.28 -12.00
N GLY A 51 -6.13 2.17 -10.67
CA GLY A 51 -5.35 1.27 -9.84
C GLY A 51 -4.02 1.84 -9.34
N ARG A 52 -3.46 2.86 -10.00
CA ARG A 52 -2.32 3.60 -9.44
C ARG A 52 -2.77 4.44 -8.25
N MET A 53 -1.94 4.47 -7.23
CA MET A 53 -2.12 5.14 -5.95
C MET A 53 -1.10 6.27 -5.82
N HIS A 54 -1.44 7.34 -5.11
CA HIS A 54 -0.54 8.45 -4.87
C HIS A 54 0.27 8.18 -3.61
N ALA A 55 1.59 8.26 -3.71
CA ALA A 55 2.54 8.08 -2.63
C ALA A 55 3.47 9.29 -2.51
N TYR A 56 3.89 9.60 -1.28
CA TYR A 56 4.84 10.64 -0.96
C TYR A 56 6.16 10.03 -0.50
N CYS A 57 7.26 10.45 -1.10
CA CYS A 57 8.61 10.07 -0.72
C CYS A 57 9.25 11.19 0.12
N PRO A 58 9.50 10.99 1.42
CA PRO A 58 10.11 12.02 2.26
C PRO A 58 11.58 12.29 1.89
N HIS A 59 12.29 11.30 1.37
CA HIS A 59 13.70 11.44 0.99
C HIS A 59 13.88 12.32 -0.25
N GLY A 60 12.96 12.22 -1.21
CA GLY A 60 12.95 13.03 -2.43
C GLY A 60 12.11 14.30 -2.36
N ASP A 61 11.38 14.52 -1.27
CA ASP A 61 10.35 15.57 -1.12
C ASP A 61 9.44 15.67 -2.36
N LEU A 62 8.90 14.51 -2.77
CA LEU A 62 8.13 14.40 -4.01
C LEU A 62 6.96 13.44 -3.89
N ASN A 63 5.96 13.69 -4.74
CA ASN A 63 4.83 12.78 -4.92
C ASN A 63 5.02 11.96 -6.20
N PHE A 64 4.60 10.70 -6.17
CA PHE A 64 4.65 9.81 -7.31
C PHE A 64 3.45 8.84 -7.31
N ALA A 65 3.20 8.23 -8.47
CA ALA A 65 2.14 7.25 -8.63
C ALA A 65 2.73 5.84 -8.53
N VAL A 66 2.14 4.97 -7.71
CA VAL A 66 2.60 3.59 -7.46
C VAL A 66 1.47 2.58 -7.71
N SER A 67 1.80 1.44 -8.29
CA SER A 67 0.92 0.29 -8.52
C SER A 67 1.16 -0.79 -7.47
N MET A 68 0.23 -1.73 -7.29
CA MET A 68 0.36 -2.77 -6.28
C MET A 68 1.57 -3.69 -6.54
N CYS A 69 1.90 -3.95 -7.80
CA CYS A 69 3.08 -4.75 -8.18
C CYS A 69 4.42 -4.09 -7.85
N GLU A 70 4.44 -2.77 -7.64
CA GLU A 70 5.64 -2.00 -7.28
C GLU A 70 5.86 -1.97 -5.76
N VAL A 71 4.83 -2.34 -4.96
CA VAL A 71 4.89 -2.39 -3.50
C VAL A 71 5.54 -3.70 -3.03
N THR A 72 6.70 -3.62 -2.41
CA THR A 72 7.47 -4.77 -1.92
C THR A 72 7.21 -5.07 -0.45
N GLU A 73 6.92 -4.04 0.34
CA GLU A 73 6.57 -4.15 1.76
C GLU A 73 5.54 -3.07 2.12
N SER A 74 4.75 -3.30 3.16
CA SER A 74 3.75 -2.34 3.63
C SER A 74 3.35 -2.60 5.07
N SER A 75 2.89 -1.54 5.72
CA SER A 75 2.20 -1.63 7.01
C SER A 75 0.88 -2.41 6.89
N ILE A 76 0.30 -2.80 8.03
CA ILE A 76 -1.00 -3.47 8.02
C ILE A 76 -2.12 -2.50 7.57
N GLU A 77 -2.03 -1.23 7.97
CA GLU A 77 -2.97 -0.18 7.58
C GLU A 77 -2.91 0.08 6.07
N ALA A 78 -1.71 0.16 5.51
CA ALA A 78 -1.50 0.33 4.07
C ALA A 78 -2.07 -0.86 3.30
N LYS A 79 -1.88 -2.11 3.76
CA LYS A 79 -2.48 -3.29 3.11
C LYS A 79 -3.99 -3.20 2.99
N TYR A 80 -4.68 -2.83 4.06
CA TYR A 80 -6.14 -2.68 4.03
C TYR A 80 -6.59 -1.49 3.20
N TRP A 81 -5.84 -0.38 3.26
CA TRP A 81 -6.11 0.78 2.43
C TRP A 81 -5.99 0.46 0.94
N ILE A 82 -4.90 -0.20 0.52
CA ILE A 82 -4.67 -0.62 -0.87
C ILE A 82 -5.79 -1.55 -1.33
N ALA A 83 -6.15 -2.56 -0.52
CA ALA A 83 -7.21 -3.50 -0.86
C ALA A 83 -8.55 -2.77 -1.11
N GLY A 84 -8.92 -1.82 -0.25
CA GLY A 84 -10.13 -1.01 -0.44
C GLY A 84 -10.04 -0.10 -1.66
N TYR A 85 -8.88 0.53 -1.88
CA TYR A 85 -8.64 1.41 -3.01
C TYR A 85 -8.79 0.67 -4.35
N LEU A 86 -8.23 -0.54 -4.47
CA LEU A 86 -8.33 -1.36 -5.68
C LEU A 86 -9.79 -1.76 -5.96
N HIS A 87 -10.53 -2.25 -4.95
CA HIS A 87 -11.97 -2.54 -5.12
C HIS A 87 -12.77 -1.31 -5.59
N GLY A 88 -12.46 -0.14 -5.05
CA GLY A 88 -13.09 1.12 -5.47
C GLY A 88 -12.68 1.60 -6.87
N SER A 89 -11.57 1.05 -7.40
CA SER A 89 -11.00 1.41 -8.71
C SER A 89 -11.41 0.45 -9.84
N GLU A 90 -12.20 -0.57 -9.52
CA GLU A 90 -12.61 -1.59 -10.48
C GLU A 90 -13.32 -1.01 -11.71
N LEU A 91 -13.10 -1.62 -12.88
CA LEU A 91 -13.88 -1.31 -14.08
C LEU A 91 -15.32 -1.81 -13.91
N ARG A 92 -16.25 -1.15 -14.60
CA ARG A 92 -17.65 -1.58 -14.60
C ARG A 92 -17.75 -3.01 -15.14
N ARG A 93 -18.27 -3.91 -14.30
CA ARG A 93 -18.58 -5.29 -14.68
C ARG A 93 -19.57 -5.33 -15.87
N PRO A 94 -19.26 -6.06 -16.94
CA PRO A 94 -20.20 -6.32 -18.03
C PRO A 94 -21.47 -7.03 -17.54
N LYS A 95 -22.52 -7.01 -18.36
CA LYS A 95 -23.65 -7.92 -18.16
C LYS A 95 -23.19 -9.35 -18.46
N GLU A 96 -23.83 -10.34 -17.84
CA GLU A 96 -23.49 -11.77 -17.89
C GLU A 96 -23.08 -12.30 -19.30
N GLY A 97 -22.25 -13.34 -19.33
CA GLY A 97 -21.76 -13.99 -20.56
C GLY A 97 -20.22 -14.10 -20.60
N PRO A 98 -19.60 -14.47 -21.73
CA PRO A 98 -18.15 -14.64 -21.83
C PRO A 98 -17.33 -13.40 -21.42
N ALA A 99 -17.89 -12.21 -21.63
CA ALA A 99 -17.28 -10.94 -21.20
C ALA A 99 -17.25 -10.80 -19.66
N ASP A 100 -18.20 -11.42 -18.94
CA ASP A 100 -18.23 -11.44 -17.48
C ASP A 100 -17.12 -12.31 -16.90
N ASP A 101 -16.85 -13.47 -17.52
CA ASP A 101 -15.79 -14.37 -17.04
C ASP A 101 -14.39 -13.81 -17.33
N ALA A 102 -14.19 -13.22 -18.51
CA ALA A 102 -12.95 -12.49 -18.81
C ALA A 102 -12.74 -11.33 -17.82
N TRP A 103 -13.78 -10.55 -17.55
CA TRP A 103 -13.70 -9.45 -16.58
C TRP A 103 -13.34 -9.93 -15.17
N LYS A 104 -13.85 -11.09 -14.70
CA LYS A 104 -13.47 -11.66 -13.39
C LYS A 104 -12.00 -12.02 -13.34
N ALA A 105 -11.48 -12.67 -14.39
CA ALA A 105 -10.07 -13.01 -14.49
C ALA A 105 -9.19 -11.75 -14.50
N ASP A 106 -9.60 -10.73 -15.25
CA ASP A 106 -8.90 -9.45 -15.31
C ASP A 106 -8.93 -8.70 -13.98
N ARG A 107 -10.07 -8.75 -13.26
CA ARG A 107 -10.21 -8.20 -11.91
C ARG A 107 -9.27 -8.89 -10.93
N ASP A 108 -9.17 -10.21 -10.99
CA ASP A 108 -8.27 -10.97 -10.11
C ASP A 108 -6.81 -10.60 -10.37
N ALA A 109 -6.40 -10.46 -11.63
CA ALA A 109 -5.08 -9.96 -11.97
C ALA A 109 -4.87 -8.52 -11.46
N PHE A 110 -5.86 -7.64 -11.65
CA PHE A 110 -5.83 -6.26 -11.19
C PHE A 110 -5.68 -6.14 -9.67
N HIS A 111 -6.28 -7.04 -8.88
CA HIS A 111 -6.11 -7.04 -7.42
C HIS A 111 -4.73 -7.50 -6.96
N VAL A 112 -3.99 -8.20 -7.82
CA VAL A 112 -2.60 -8.60 -7.55
C VAL A 112 -1.62 -7.53 -8.01
N THR A 113 -1.87 -6.90 -9.17
CA THR A 113 -0.88 -6.03 -9.82
C THR A 113 -1.17 -4.54 -9.67
N GLY A 114 -2.44 -4.15 -9.51
CA GLY A 114 -2.88 -2.76 -9.63
C GLY A 114 -3.08 -2.30 -11.08
N ASP A 115 -2.88 -3.18 -12.05
CA ASP A 115 -2.99 -2.90 -13.49
C ASP A 115 -4.04 -3.80 -14.16
N TRP A 116 -4.91 -3.20 -14.98
CA TRP A 116 -5.87 -3.96 -15.78
C TRP A 116 -5.13 -4.66 -16.93
N PRO A 117 -5.30 -5.98 -17.11
CA PRO A 117 -4.80 -6.67 -18.30
C PRO A 117 -5.39 -6.03 -19.56
N HIS A 118 -4.53 -5.76 -20.55
CA HIS A 118 -4.90 -5.18 -21.83
C HIS A 118 -5.19 -6.25 -22.87
#